data_AF-A0AAP3E8V2-F1
#
_entry.id   AF-A0AAP3E8V2-F1
#
_cell.length_a   1.000
_cell.length_b   1.000
_cell.length_c   1.000
_cell.angle_alpha   90.00
_cell.angle_beta   90.00
_cell.angle_gamma   90.00
#
_symmetry.space_group_name_H-M   'P 1'
#
loop_
_entity.id
_entity.type
_entity.pdbx_description
1 polymer ?
#
loop_
_entity_poly.entity_id
_entity_poly.type
_entity_poly.pdbx_seq_one_letter_code
_entity_poly.pdbx_strand_id
1 'polypeptide(L)' 'MGAPLYISAGDLTTDAILEAMHEGRRIVVTVETMGNEHDVTLRYDDGIYYCDTPTRLHRHDRPDEMRTCIRKMGYAAEEA' A
#
# COMPACT_ATOMS: atom_id res chain seq x y z
N MET A 1 11.34 4.54 -15.27
CA MET A 1 11.22 4.25 -13.83
C MET A 1 10.69 5.51 -13.16
N GLY A 2 9.39 5.55 -12.86
CA GLY A 2 8.83 6.63 -12.06
C GLY A 2 9.42 6.59 -10.65
N ALA A 3 9.67 7.75 -10.06
CA ALA A 3 10.11 7.81 -8.66
C ALA A 3 9.05 7.13 -7.77
N PRO A 4 9.47 6.44 -6.69
CA PRO A 4 8.53 5.92 -5.72
C PRO A 4 7.70 7.05 -5.10
N LEU A 5 6.40 6.81 -4.97
CA LEU A 5 5.48 7.72 -4.32
C LEU A 5 5.53 7.47 -2.81
N TYR A 6 5.95 8.47 -2.04
CA TYR A 6 5.99 8.39 -0.58
C TYR A 6 4.73 9.07 -0.04
N ILE A 7 3.96 8.34 0.75
CA ILE A 7 2.74 8.84 1.38
C ILE A 7 2.71 8.41 2.85
N SER A 8 1.96 9.13 3.67
CA SER A 8 1.65 8.68 5.03
C SER A 8 0.37 7.85 5.03
N ALA A 9 0.21 7.00 6.05
CA ALA A 9 -1.05 6.33 6.31
C ALA A 9 -2.20 7.35 6.40
N GLY A 10 -3.22 7.17 5.57
CA GLY A 10 -4.35 8.11 5.51
C GLY A 10 -4.22 9.25 4.50
N ASP A 11 -3.10 9.38 3.79
CA ASP A 11 -2.90 10.45 2.80
C ASP A 11 -3.68 10.19 1.51
N LEU A 12 -3.78 8.92 1.09
CA LEU A 12 -4.52 8.49 -0.10
C LEU A 12 -5.62 7.48 0.24
N THR A 13 -6.66 7.47 -0.59
CA THR A 13 -7.73 6.47 -0.52
C THR A 13 -7.22 5.12 -1.04
N THR A 14 -7.92 4.03 -0.69
CA THR A 14 -7.48 2.70 -1.15
C THR A 14 -7.49 2.59 -2.68
N ASP A 15 -8.43 3.26 -3.33
CA ASP A 15 -8.58 3.28 -4.77
C ASP A 15 -7.42 4.01 -5.45
N ALA A 16 -7.06 5.20 -4.94
CA ALA A 16 -5.93 5.98 -5.43
C ALA A 16 -4.59 5.24 -5.27
N ILE A 17 -4.41 4.51 -4.16
CA ILE A 17 -3.23 3.65 -3.96
C ILE A 17 -3.20 2.55 -5.04
N LEU A 18 -4.30 1.84 -5.25
CA LEU A 18 -4.37 0.77 -6.25
C LEU A 18 -4.15 1.30 -7.67
N GLU A 19 -4.72 2.45 -8.01
CA GLU A 19 -4.51 3.12 -9.30
C GLU A 19 -3.02 3.44 -9.52
N ALA A 20 -2.38 4.07 -8.52
CA ALA A 20 -0.95 4.37 -8.58
C ALA A 20 -0.09 3.10 -8.75
N MET A 21 -0.47 2.00 -8.08
CA MET A 21 0.20 0.70 -8.26
C MET A 21 0.05 0.19 -9.70
N HIS A 22 -1.16 0.27 -10.26
CA HIS A 22 -1.46 -0.15 -11.63
C HIS A 22 -0.73 0.65 -12.70
N GLU A 23 -0.48 1.93 -12.44
CA GLU A 23 0.36 2.76 -13.30
C GLU A 23 1.85 2.36 -13.28
N GLY A 24 2.20 1.31 -12.53
CA GLY A 24 3.57 0.83 -12.38
C GLY A 24 4.40 1.69 -11.44
N ARG A 25 3.75 2.48 -10.57
CA ARG A 25 4.46 3.22 -9.51
C ARG A 25 4.61 2.34 -8.28
N ARG A 26 5.77 2.45 -7.65
CA ARG A 26 6.01 1.89 -6.32
C ARG A 26 5.52 2.90 -5.29
N ILE A 27 4.68 2.48 -4.35
CA ILE A 27 4.24 3.34 -3.25
C ILE A 27 4.91 2.89 -1.96
N VAL A 28 5.40 3.85 -1.18
CA VAL A 28 5.94 3.65 0.15
C VAL A 28 5.02 4.39 1.11
N VAL A 29 4.33 3.64 1.96
CA VAL A 29 3.40 4.15 2.96
C VAL A 29 4.09 4.15 4.31
N THR A 30 4.31 5.33 4.89
CA THR A 30 4.81 5.44 6.26
C THR A 30 3.65 5.36 7.23
N VAL A 31 3.68 4.36 8.11
CA VAL A 31 2.61 4.07 9.07
C VAL A 31 3.20 4.19 10.47
N GLU A 32 2.59 5.03 11.32
CA GLU A 32 2.94 5.09 12.73
C GLU A 32 2.02 4.13 13.50
N THR A 33 2.61 3.18 14.23
CA THR A 33 1.86 2.27 15.11
C THR A 33 2.58 2.16 16.44
N MET A 34 1.86 2.42 17.54
CA MET A 34 2.40 2.36 18.92
C MET A 34 3.71 3.16 19.10
N GLY A 35 3.80 4.33 18.48
CA GLY A 35 4.97 5.23 18.56
C GLY A 35 6.19 4.74 17.77
N ASN A 36 6.03 3.76 16.88
CA ASN A 36 7.06 3.36 15.93
C ASN A 36 6.56 3.63 14.51
N GLU A 37 7.34 4.40 13.77
CA GLU A 37 7.13 4.62 12.34
C GLU A 37 7.75 3.48 11.54
N HIS A 38 6.97 2.93 10.63
CA HIS A 38 7.41 1.87 9.76
C HIS A 38 6.94 2.10 8.32
N ASP A 39 7.86 1.90 7.39
CA ASP A 39 7.57 2.02 5.97
C ASP A 39 7.06 0.70 5.41
N VAL A 40 5.93 0.76 4.71
CA VAL A 40 5.33 -0.36 3.98
C VAL A 40 5.45 -0.07 2.50
N THR A 41 6.04 -0.99 1.74
CA THR A 41 6.10 -0.85 0.28
C THR A 41 4.93 -1.59 -0.36
N LEU A 42 4.14 -0.88 -1.15
CA LEU A 42 3.13 -1.44 -2.05
C LEU A 42 3.67 -1.40 -3.48
N ARG A 43 3.68 -2.55 -4.15
CA ARG A 43 4.05 -2.66 -5.58
C ARG A 43 3.13 -3.63 -6.31
N TYR A 44 2.91 -3.38 -7.59
CA TYR A 44 2.20 -4.28 -8.49
C TYR A 44 3.15 -4.69 -9.59
N ASP A 45 3.31 -6.00 -9.77
CA ASP A 45 4.23 -6.58 -10.74
C ASP A 45 3.64 -7.89 -11.28
N ASP A 46 3.63 -8.04 -12.61
CA ASP A 46 3.16 -9.25 -13.31
C ASP A 46 1.74 -9.73 -12.91
N GLY A 47 0.82 -8.80 -12.59
CA GLY A 47 -0.53 -9.16 -12.15
C GLY A 47 -0.66 -9.47 -10.66
N ILE A 48 0.44 -9.40 -9.90
CA ILE A 48 0.49 -9.69 -8.48
C ILE A 48 0.73 -8.41 -7.68
N TYR A 49 -0.11 -8.18 -6.68
CA TYR A 49 0.07 -7.13 -5.69
C TYR A 49 0.98 -7.64 -4.57
N TYR A 50 2.01 -6.87 -4.25
CA TYR A 50 2.87 -7.15 -3.11
C TYR A 50 2.73 -6.03 -2.09
N CYS A 51 2.51 -6.44 -0.85
CA CYS A 51 2.53 -5.59 0.33
C CYS A 51 3.71 -6.04 1.19
N ASP A 52 4.84 -5.35 1.00
CA ASP A 52 6.06 -5.59 1.75
C ASP A 52 5.99 -4.78 3.04
N THR A 53 5.61 -5.46 4.11
CA THR A 53 5.65 -4.91 5.47
C THR A 53 6.96 -5.34 6.12
N PRO A 54 7.51 -4.57 7.07
CA PRO A 54 8.77 -4.91 7.74
C PRO A 54 8.74 -6.27 8.44
N THR A 55 7.56 -6.74 8.84
CA THR A 55 7.39 -8.01 9.56
C THR A 55 7.08 -9.17 8.62
N ARG A 56 6.47 -8.91 7.45
CA ARG A 56 6.02 -9.94 6.52
C ARG A 56 5.77 -9.41 5.10
N LEU A 57 6.20 -10.20 4.11
CA LEU A 57 5.80 -9.98 2.72
C LEU A 57 4.46 -10.66 2.45
N HIS A 58 3.44 -9.86 2.16
CA HIS A 58 2.13 -10.31 1.69
C HIS A 58 2.04 -10.19 0.16
N ARG A 59 1.37 -11.15 -0.48
CA ARG A 59 1.13 -11.16 -1.92
C ARG A 59 -0.32 -11.51 -2.20
N HIS A 60 -0.91 -10.86 -3.19
CA HIS A 60 -2.30 -11.02 -3.58
C HIS A 60 -2.40 -11.09 -5.10
N ASP A 61 -3.16 -12.03 -5.63
CA ASP A 61 -3.47 -12.11 -7.07
C ASP A 61 -4.73 -11.31 -7.44
N ARG A 62 -5.48 -10.82 -6.45
CA ARG A 62 -6.71 -10.05 -6.67
C ARG A 62 -6.66 -8.64 -6.08
N PRO A 63 -7.21 -7.63 -6.79
CA PRO A 63 -7.34 -6.27 -6.27
C PRO A 63 -8.21 -6.22 -5.00
N ASP A 64 -9.29 -7.02 -4.93
CA ASP A 64 -10.18 -7.04 -3.76
C ASP A 64 -9.49 -7.51 -2.47
N GLU A 65 -8.57 -8.48 -2.58
CA GLU A 65 -7.78 -8.94 -1.45
C GLU A 65 -6.78 -7.86 -1.00
N MET A 66 -6.13 -7.20 -1.97
CA MET A 66 -5.22 -6.10 -1.69
C MET A 66 -5.95 -4.92 -1.04
N ARG A 67 -7.13 -4.57 -1.55
CA ARG A 67 -8.03 -3.55 -0.97
C ARG A 67 -8.40 -3.87 0.47
N THR A 68 -8.67 -5.14 0.76
CA THR A 68 -9.00 -5.60 2.11
C THR A 68 -7.77 -5.51 3.02
N CYS A 69 -6.58 -5.86 2.52
CA CYS A 69 -5.33 -5.73 3.26
C CYS A 69 -5.03 -4.26 3.60
N ILE A 70 -5.09 -3.36 2.62
CA ILE A 70 -4.85 -1.91 2.79
C ILE A 70 -5.79 -1.33 3.86
N ARG A 71 -7.09 -1.64 3.78
CA ARG A 71 -8.08 -1.17 4.76
C ARG A 71 -7.87 -1.77 6.14
N LYS A 72 -7.61 -3.09 6.22
CA LYS A 72 -7.38 -3.78 7.49
C LYS A 72 -6.14 -3.27 8.22
N MET A 73 -5.11 -2.88 7.47
CA MET A 73 -3.86 -2.38 8.03
C MET A 73 -3.87 -0.86 8.23
N GLY A 74 -4.91 -0.15 7.77
CA GLY A 74 -5.03 1.30 7.93
C GLY A 74 -4.04 2.11 7.07
N TYR A 75 -3.64 1.61 5.91
CA TYR A 75 -2.70 2.34 5.03
C TYR A 75 -3.38 3.44 4.22
N ALA A 76 -4.66 3.26 3.92
CA ALA A 76 -5.47 4.23 3.22
C ALA A 76 -6.26 5.10 4.20
N ALA A 77 -6.71 6.26 3.72
CA ALA A 77 -7.74 7.04 4.38
C ALA A 77 -8.99 6.17 4.62
N GLU A 78 -9.58 6.31 5.80
CA GLU A 78 -10.95 5.81 6.01
C GLU A 78 -11.87 6.65 5.13
N GLU A 79 -12.51 6.00 4.17
CA GLU A 79 -13.58 6.61 3.37
C GLU A 79 -14.74 6.89 4.34
N ALA A 80 -14.93 8.16 4.72
CA ALA A 80 -15.99 8.61 5.63
C ALA A 80 -17.39 8.53 5.01
#